data_AF-A0A6J1M799-F1
#
_entry.id   AF-A0A6J1M799-F1
#
_cell.length_a   1.000
_cell.length_b   1.000
_cell.length_c   1.000
_cell.angle_alpha   90.00
_cell.angle_beta   90.00
_cell.angle_gamma   90.00
#
_symmetry.space_group_name_H-M   'P 1'
#
loop_
_entity.id
_entity.type
_entity.pdbx_description
1 polymer ?
#
loop_
_entity_poly.entity_id
_entity_poly.type
_entity_poly.pdbx_seq_one_letter_code
_entity_poly.pdbx_strand_id
1 'polypeptide(L)'
;MAFRRHSMKSKPLLNREQLLQSIVRDRNLLKEYFQDLATNKSKSAEQKEPSTIALNQKTMHMQQRDSYDLFFESACISIKSLPPKLAAEAKSRISQIITEFELRAISQQEAQQEKEKEKEKQQIAKTMRRANESALEPSSEIVYEFQAYS
;
A
#
# COMPACT_ATOMS: atom_id res chain seq x y z
N MET A 1 19.78 -41.80 -2.23
CA MET A 1 18.96 -41.20 -3.31
C MET A 1 19.64 -39.91 -3.77
N ALA A 2 19.80 -39.68 -5.08
CA ALA A 2 20.47 -38.50 -5.60
C ALA A 2 19.46 -37.42 -6.03
N PHE A 3 19.50 -36.25 -5.38
CA PHE A 3 18.66 -35.12 -5.77
C PHE A 3 19.10 -34.54 -7.12
N ARG A 4 18.33 -34.84 -8.17
CA ARG A 4 18.53 -34.30 -9.52
C ARG A 4 18.24 -32.78 -9.51
N ARG A 5 19.28 -31.97 -9.27
CA ARG A 5 19.18 -30.50 -9.34
C ARG A 5 18.75 -30.10 -10.75
N HIS A 6 17.53 -29.59 -10.90
CA HIS A 6 17.08 -29.02 -12.17
C HIS A 6 17.93 -27.78 -12.48
N SER A 7 18.77 -27.88 -13.51
CA SER A 7 19.48 -26.74 -14.07
C SER A 7 18.46 -25.81 -14.74
N MET A 8 18.01 -24.81 -13.97
CA MET A 8 17.23 -23.70 -14.48
C MET A 8 18.16 -22.90 -15.39
N LYS A 9 18.03 -23.10 -16.71
CA LYS A 9 18.77 -22.36 -17.73
C LYS A 9 18.56 -20.87 -17.48
N SER A 10 19.60 -20.19 -17.01
CA SER A 10 19.60 -18.74 -16.89
C SER A 10 19.35 -18.16 -18.28
N LYS A 11 18.52 -17.11 -18.37
CA LYS A 11 18.46 -16.32 -19.60
C LYS A 11 19.88 -15.79 -19.89
N PRO A 12 20.34 -15.77 -21.14
CA PRO A 12 21.66 -15.23 -21.46
C PRO A 12 21.75 -13.79 -20.93
N LEU A 13 22.90 -13.45 -20.36
CA LEU A 13 23.18 -12.11 -19.86
C LEU A 13 23.04 -11.14 -21.05
N LEU A 14 22.07 -10.22 -20.97
CA LEU A 14 21.86 -9.20 -21.99
C LEU A 14 23.12 -8.33 -22.11
N ASN A 15 23.50 -7.94 -23.33
CA ASN A 15 24.50 -6.90 -23.51
C ASN A 15 24.02 -5.62 -22.81
N ARG A 16 24.95 -4.84 -22.23
CA ARG A 16 24.68 -3.58 -21.52
C ARG A 16 23.75 -2.66 -22.30
N GLU A 17 23.94 -2.54 -23.61
CA GLU A 17 23.11 -1.72 -24.51
C GLU A 17 21.67 -2.23 -24.58
N GLN A 18 21.48 -3.54 -24.72
CA GLN A 18 20.16 -4.18 -24.75
C GLN A 18 19.43 -4.05 -23.41
N LEU A 19 20.16 -4.14 -22.29
CA LEU A 19 19.63 -3.92 -20.95
C LEU A 19 19.20 -2.46 -20.73
N LEU A 20 19.99 -1.49 -21.19
CA LEU A 20 19.61 -0.08 -21.12
C LEU A 20 18.36 0.20 -21.99
N GLN A 21 18.30 -0.36 -23.19
CA GLN A 21 17.14 -0.27 -24.07
C GLN A 21 15.89 -0.94 -23.46
N SER A 22 16.01 -2.08 -22.78
CA SER A 22 14.87 -2.69 -22.09
C SER A 22 14.40 -1.80 -20.93
N ILE A 23 15.30 -1.33 -20.06
CA ILE A 23 14.95 -0.44 -18.94
C ILE A 23 14.22 0.82 -19.43
N VAL A 24 14.65 1.44 -20.53
CA VAL A 24 13.96 2.62 -21.10
C VAL A 24 12.55 2.26 -21.59
N ARG A 25 12.39 1.15 -22.33
CA ARG A 25 11.07 0.68 -22.78
C ARG A 25 10.14 0.35 -21.61
N ASP A 26 10.63 -0.40 -20.64
CA ASP A 26 9.87 -0.86 -19.47
C ASP A 26 9.42 0.34 -18.61
N ARG A 27 10.26 1.39 -18.48
CA ARG A 27 9.87 2.65 -17.82
C ARG A 27 8.79 3.42 -18.57
N ASN A 28 8.80 3.42 -19.90
CA ASN A 28 7.77 4.09 -20.70
C ASN A 28 6.43 3.34 -20.58
N LEU A 29 6.43 2.02 -20.74
CA LEU A 29 5.25 1.16 -20.57
C LEU A 29 4.64 1.31 -19.18
N LEU A 30 5.46 1.35 -18.12
CA LEU A 30 4.98 1.54 -16.76
C LEU A 30 4.40 2.94 -16.53
N LYS A 31 4.97 3.97 -17.17
CA LYS A 31 4.44 5.35 -17.13
C LYS A 31 3.08 5.45 -17.81
N GLU A 32 2.94 4.84 -18.99
CA GLU A 32 1.69 4.75 -19.74
C GLU A 32 0.61 4.05 -18.89
N TYR A 33 0.92 2.88 -18.33
CA TYR A 33 0.01 2.14 -17.44
C TYR A 33 -0.47 2.96 -16.22
N PHE A 34 0.42 3.70 -15.54
CA PHE A 34 0.01 4.56 -14.43
C PHE A 34 -0.83 5.77 -14.89
N GLN A 35 -0.60 6.29 -16.09
CA GLN A 35 -1.41 7.35 -16.68
C GLN A 35 -2.82 6.84 -17.06
N ASP A 36 -2.91 5.60 -17.57
CA ASP A 36 -4.17 4.91 -17.83
C ASP A 36 -4.93 4.63 -16.53
N LEU A 37 -4.28 4.19 -15.45
CA LEU A 37 -4.92 4.03 -14.14
C LEU A 37 -5.47 5.37 -13.59
N ALA A 38 -4.73 6.47 -13.77
CA ALA A 38 -5.16 7.78 -13.33
C ALA A 38 -6.40 8.30 -14.09
N THR A 39 -6.54 7.95 -15.38
CA THR A 39 -7.68 8.35 -16.22
C THR A 39 -8.88 7.38 -16.12
N ASN A 40 -8.62 6.08 -15.99
CA ASN A 40 -9.66 5.04 -15.93
C ASN A 40 -10.28 4.84 -14.54
N LYS A 41 -9.73 5.45 -13.48
CA LYS A 41 -10.37 5.52 -12.15
C LYS A 41 -11.79 6.12 -12.18
N SER A 42 -12.15 6.81 -13.28
CA SER A 42 -13.48 7.36 -13.52
C SER A 42 -14.46 6.43 -14.26
N LYS A 43 -14.08 5.20 -14.65
CA LYS A 43 -14.89 4.32 -15.52
C LYS A 43 -14.92 2.82 -15.20
N SER A 44 -14.10 2.32 -14.26
CA SER A 44 -13.89 0.88 -14.08
C SER A 44 -14.69 0.27 -12.94
N ALA A 45 -15.98 0.02 -13.17
CA ALA A 45 -16.84 -0.77 -12.27
C ALA A 45 -17.74 -1.76 -13.02
N GLU A 46 -17.21 -2.49 -14.01
CA GLU A 46 -17.85 -3.70 -14.59
C GLU A 46 -16.90 -4.46 -15.54
N GLN A 47 -16.68 -5.77 -15.29
CA GLN A 47 -16.42 -6.88 -16.26
C GLN A 47 -15.19 -6.80 -17.24
N LYS A 48 -14.59 -7.88 -17.77
CA LYS A 48 -14.56 -9.35 -17.49
C LYS A 48 -13.30 -9.95 -18.17
N GLU A 49 -12.85 -11.12 -17.70
CA GLU A 49 -11.83 -12.00 -18.32
C GLU A 49 -12.08 -12.34 -19.81
N PRO A 50 -11.02 -12.65 -20.59
CA PRO A 50 -11.11 -13.79 -21.51
C PRO A 50 -9.86 -14.71 -21.62
N SER A 51 -10.14 -16.00 -21.83
CA SER A 51 -9.19 -17.13 -21.98
C SER A 51 -9.38 -17.82 -23.36
N THR A 52 -8.50 -18.66 -23.93
CA THR A 52 -7.19 -19.24 -23.58
C THR A 52 -6.55 -19.84 -24.85
N ILE A 53 -5.22 -19.83 -25.02
CA ILE A 53 -4.52 -20.80 -25.92
C ILE A 53 -3.24 -21.34 -25.24
N ALA A 54 -2.98 -22.64 -25.42
CA ALA A 54 -2.07 -23.44 -24.59
C ALA A 54 -0.59 -23.44 -25.02
N LEU A 55 0.32 -23.50 -24.03
CA LEU A 55 1.64 -24.11 -24.20
C LEU A 55 2.17 -24.72 -22.89
N ASN A 56 2.38 -26.05 -22.91
CA ASN A 56 3.18 -26.88 -22.01
C ASN A 56 2.92 -26.91 -20.48
N GLN A 57 2.79 -28.15 -20.00
CA GLN A 57 2.38 -28.66 -18.68
C GLN A 57 3.10 -28.14 -17.40
N LYS A 58 3.95 -27.11 -17.47
CA LYS A 58 4.36 -26.33 -16.28
C LYS A 58 3.24 -25.38 -15.81
N THR A 59 2.19 -25.21 -16.61
CA THR A 59 1.10 -24.23 -16.42
C THR A 59 0.03 -24.61 -15.39
N MET A 60 -0.03 -25.87 -14.92
CA MET A 60 -1.01 -26.28 -13.88
C MET A 60 -0.84 -25.52 -12.54
N HIS A 61 0.37 -25.00 -12.24
CA HIS A 61 0.63 -24.11 -11.11
C HIS A 61 0.69 -22.62 -11.48
N MET A 62 0.33 -22.24 -12.71
CA MET A 62 0.33 -20.84 -13.17
C MET A 62 -1.06 -20.22 -13.27
N GLN A 63 -2.14 -20.99 -13.21
CA GLN A 63 -3.52 -20.45 -13.26
C GLN A 63 -3.96 -19.71 -11.99
N GLN A 64 -3.11 -19.60 -10.97
CA GLN A 64 -3.47 -19.00 -9.69
C GLN A 64 -2.28 -18.31 -8.98
N ARG A 65 -1.27 -17.85 -9.72
CA ARG A 65 -0.21 -16.99 -9.16
C ARG A 65 -0.67 -15.55 -9.24
N ASP A 66 -0.62 -14.87 -8.10
CA ASP A 66 -0.88 -13.44 -8.03
C ASP A 66 0.17 -12.66 -8.85
N SER A 67 -0.18 -11.46 -9.30
CA SER A 67 0.76 -10.52 -9.92
C SER A 67 1.96 -10.26 -9.00
N TYR A 68 1.75 -10.27 -7.67
CA TYR A 68 2.81 -10.20 -6.68
C TYR A 68 3.76 -11.41 -6.74
N ASP A 69 3.26 -12.64 -6.79
CA ASP A 69 4.09 -13.86 -6.89
C ASP A 69 4.96 -13.84 -8.15
N LEU A 70 4.37 -13.46 -9.29
CA LEU A 70 5.07 -13.35 -10.56
C LEU A 70 6.17 -12.26 -10.52
N PHE A 71 5.88 -11.11 -9.89
CA PHE A 71 6.88 -10.08 -9.65
C PHE A 71 8.05 -10.60 -8.80
N PHE A 72 7.76 -11.19 -7.64
CA PHE A 72 8.81 -11.70 -6.73
C PHE A 72 9.61 -12.85 -7.36
N GLU A 73 8.99 -13.74 -8.14
CA GLU A 73 9.71 -14.78 -8.91
C GLU A 73 10.66 -14.14 -9.94
N SER A 74 10.21 -13.13 -10.69
CA SER A 74 11.01 -12.43 -11.70
C SER A 74 12.20 -11.66 -11.09
N ALA A 75 11.97 -10.98 -9.95
CA ALA A 75 13.00 -10.28 -9.19
C ALA A 75 14.02 -11.28 -8.62
N CYS A 76 13.54 -12.40 -8.04
CA CYS A 76 14.41 -13.46 -7.52
C CYS A 76 15.27 -14.10 -8.60
N ILE A 77 14.75 -14.35 -9.80
CA ILE A 77 15.54 -14.86 -10.94
C ILE A 77 16.67 -13.88 -11.28
N SER A 78 16.36 -12.58 -11.34
CA SER A 78 17.32 -11.52 -11.65
C SER A 78 18.43 -11.44 -10.59
N ILE A 79 18.06 -11.41 -9.30
CA ILE A 79 19.01 -11.37 -8.17
C ILE A 79 19.89 -12.63 -8.11
N LYS A 80 19.33 -13.81 -8.41
CA LYS A 80 20.08 -15.08 -8.46
C LYS A 80 21.14 -15.13 -9.57
N SER A 81 21.03 -14.28 -10.58
CA SER A 81 22.03 -14.16 -11.66
C SER A 81 23.19 -13.20 -11.33
N LEU A 82 23.09 -12.42 -10.25
CA LEU A 82 24.11 -11.46 -9.84
C LEU A 82 25.26 -12.13 -9.06
N PRO A 83 26.49 -11.57 -9.12
CA PRO A 83 27.58 -11.92 -8.20
C PRO A 83 27.13 -11.79 -6.73
N PRO A 84 27.61 -12.66 -5.80
CA PRO A 84 27.10 -12.71 -4.42
C PRO A 84 27.10 -11.38 -3.67
N LYS A 85 28.11 -10.51 -3.89
CA LYS A 85 28.17 -9.16 -3.30
C LYS A 85 27.01 -8.28 -3.77
N LEU A 86 26.76 -8.22 -5.08
CA LEU A 86 25.66 -7.45 -5.67
C LEU A 86 24.29 -8.06 -5.35
N ALA A 87 24.20 -9.39 -5.24
CA ALA A 87 22.98 -10.06 -4.81
C ALA A 87 22.62 -9.75 -3.34
N ALA A 88 23.62 -9.63 -2.45
CA ALA A 88 23.42 -9.21 -1.06
C ALA A 88 23.01 -7.73 -0.99
N GLU A 89 23.67 -6.85 -1.75
CA GLU A 89 23.30 -5.44 -1.83
C GLU A 89 21.87 -5.26 -2.35
N ALA A 90 21.49 -5.92 -3.45
CA ALA A 90 20.15 -5.86 -4.01
C ALA A 90 19.06 -6.28 -3.01
N LYS A 91 19.30 -7.37 -2.25
CA LYS A 91 18.39 -7.80 -1.17
C LYS A 91 18.28 -6.76 -0.07
N SER A 92 19.40 -6.17 0.35
CA SER A 92 19.42 -5.10 1.36
C SER A 92 18.62 -3.87 0.91
N ARG A 93 18.83 -3.42 -0.34
CA ARG A 93 18.08 -2.30 -0.94
C ARG A 93 16.58 -2.58 -1.06
N ILE A 94 16.19 -3.78 -1.48
CA ILE A 94 14.76 -4.16 -1.54
C ILE A 94 14.14 -4.15 -0.14
N SER A 95 14.84 -4.68 0.87
CA SER A 95 14.36 -4.65 2.26
C SER A 95 14.19 -3.21 2.78
N GLN A 96 15.15 -2.32 2.51
CA GLN A 96 15.05 -0.90 2.87
C GLN A 96 13.80 -0.25 2.26
N ILE A 97 13.57 -0.44 0.95
CA ILE A 97 12.42 0.12 0.24
C ILE A 97 11.10 -0.40 0.83
N ILE A 98 10.99 -1.70 1.15
CA ILE A 98 9.79 -2.28 1.76
C ILE A 98 9.52 -1.61 3.12
N THR A 99 10.52 -1.55 4.01
CA THR A 99 10.38 -0.93 5.33
C THR A 99 10.03 0.56 5.26
N GLU A 100 10.57 1.31 4.29
CA GLU A 100 10.15 2.70 4.05
C GLU A 100 8.66 2.82 3.68
N PHE A 101 8.12 1.90 2.87
CA PHE A 101 6.69 1.90 2.53
C PHE A 101 5.81 1.42 3.69
N GLU A 102 6.24 0.44 4.47
CA GLU A 102 5.56 -0.03 5.69
C GLU A 102 5.42 1.12 6.70
N LEU A 103 6.51 1.86 6.98
CA LEU A 103 6.48 3.02 7.87
C LEU A 103 5.53 4.12 7.37
N ARG A 104 5.54 4.44 6.07
CA ARG A 104 4.62 5.43 5.49
C ARG A 104 3.16 4.98 5.58
N ALA A 105 2.88 3.68 5.45
CA ALA A 105 1.52 3.14 5.62
C ALA A 105 1.03 3.30 7.06
N ILE A 106 1.90 2.98 8.05
CA ILE A 106 1.61 3.18 9.48
C ILE A 106 1.32 4.66 9.77
N SER A 107 2.22 5.58 9.39
CA SER A 107 2.02 7.02 9.65
C SER A 107 0.77 7.60 8.96
N GLN A 108 0.35 7.06 7.82
CA GLN A 108 -0.91 7.45 7.18
C GLN A 108 -2.14 6.96 7.97
N GLN A 109 -2.09 5.75 8.54
CA GLN A 109 -3.16 5.24 9.40
C GLN A 109 -3.24 6.00 10.73
N GLU A 110 -2.11 6.30 11.36
CA GLU A 110 -2.04 7.11 12.58
C GLU A 110 -2.64 8.50 12.36
N ALA A 111 -2.23 9.20 11.29
CA ALA A 111 -2.76 10.52 10.94
C ALA A 111 -4.25 10.52 10.52
N GLN A 112 -4.82 9.37 10.16
CA GLN A 112 -6.28 9.20 9.97
C GLN A 112 -6.98 9.03 11.31
N GLN A 113 -6.47 8.16 12.19
CA GLN A 113 -7.03 7.93 13.53
C GLN A 113 -6.99 9.19 14.40
N GLU A 114 -5.95 10.01 14.32
CA GLU A 114 -5.89 11.29 15.03
C GLU A 114 -7.01 12.24 14.59
N LYS A 115 -7.27 12.35 13.28
CA LYS A 115 -8.35 13.17 12.73
C LYS A 115 -9.74 12.66 13.12
N GLU A 116 -9.91 11.35 13.26
CA GLU A 116 -11.15 10.75 13.73
C GLU A 116 -11.37 11.05 15.22
N LYS A 117 -10.35 10.84 16.06
CA LYS A 117 -10.37 11.20 17.49
C LYS A 117 -10.58 12.70 17.71
N GLU A 118 -10.03 13.55 16.85
CA GLU A 118 -10.25 15.01 16.92
C GLU A 118 -11.69 15.38 16.57
N LYS A 119 -12.26 14.81 15.49
CA LYS A 119 -13.67 14.98 15.13
C LYS A 119 -14.62 14.49 16.21
N GLU A 120 -14.31 13.39 16.89
CA GLU A 120 -15.07 12.88 18.02
C GLU A 120 -15.03 13.86 19.20
N LYS A 121 -13.85 14.30 19.63
CA LYS A 121 -13.68 15.31 20.68
C LYS A 121 -14.41 16.62 20.36
N GLN A 122 -14.33 17.10 19.13
CA GLN A 122 -15.06 18.31 18.69
C GLN A 122 -16.58 18.11 18.73
N GLN A 123 -17.09 16.91 18.43
CA GLN A 123 -18.52 16.60 18.56
C GLN A 123 -18.96 16.54 20.02
N ILE A 124 -18.21 15.87 20.89
CA ILE A 124 -18.49 15.81 22.34
C ILE A 124 -18.50 17.22 22.93
N ALA A 125 -17.52 18.07 22.58
CA ALA A 125 -17.45 19.45 23.03
C ALA A 125 -18.63 20.32 22.53
N LYS A 126 -19.09 20.11 21.28
CA LYS A 126 -20.29 20.78 20.75
C LYS A 126 -21.56 20.33 21.46
N THR A 127 -21.71 19.04 21.73
CA THR A 127 -22.86 18.49 22.47
C THR A 127 -22.90 19.02 23.91
N MET A 128 -21.77 19.05 24.61
CA MET A 128 -21.71 19.62 25.97
C MET A 128 -22.00 21.12 26.01
N ARG A 129 -21.51 21.92 25.04
CA ARG A 129 -21.88 23.35 24.96
C ARG A 129 -23.38 23.54 24.77
N ARG A 130 -23.99 22.76 23.86
CA ARG A 130 -25.43 22.84 23.57
C ARG A 130 -26.31 22.46 24.76
N ALA A 131 -25.87 21.49 25.57
CA ALA A 131 -26.56 21.11 26.81
C ALA A 131 -26.50 22.21 27.89
N ASN A 132 -25.37 22.91 28.01
CA ASN A 132 -25.22 24.03 28.94
C ASN A 132 -26.03 25.27 28.51
N GLU A 133 -26.13 25.57 27.21
CA GLU A 133 -27.02 26.66 26.74
C GLU A 133 -28.50 26.39 27.05
N SER A 134 -28.96 25.15 26.98
CA SER A 134 -30.34 24.78 27.38
C SER A 134 -30.59 24.77 28.89
N ALA A 135 -29.56 24.94 29.72
CA ALA A 135 -29.68 24.93 31.18
C ALA A 135 -29.68 26.33 31.80
N LEU A 136 -29.41 27.38 31.01
CA LEU A 136 -29.36 28.76 31.50
C LEU A 136 -30.69 29.49 31.26
N GLU A 137 -31.74 29.05 31.97
CA GLU A 137 -32.99 29.80 32.11
C GLU A 137 -32.68 31.17 32.77
N PRO A 138 -33.06 32.31 32.17
CA PRO A 138 -32.66 33.64 32.64
C PRO A 138 -33.37 34.11 33.93
N SER A 139 -34.10 33.23 34.62
CA SER A 139 -34.90 33.54 35.81
C SER A 139 -34.25 33.16 37.15
N SER A 140 -33.05 32.55 37.15
CA SER A 140 -32.38 32.11 38.39
C SER A 140 -31.58 33.22 39.06
N GLU A 141 -32.28 34.22 39.61
CA GLU A 141 -31.72 35.21 40.52
C GLU A 141 -31.28 34.53 41.83
N ILE A 142 -29.97 34.47 42.09
CA ILE A 142 -29.41 33.82 43.29
C ILE A 142 -29.62 34.75 44.50
N VAL A 143 -30.75 34.61 45.17
CA VAL A 143 -31.06 35.31 46.42
C VAL A 143 -30.27 34.67 47.57
N TYR A 144 -29.24 35.37 48.05
CA TYR A 144 -28.56 35.04 49.30
C TYR A 144 -29.35 35.64 50.48
N GLU A 145 -30.21 34.84 51.11
CA GLU A 145 -30.88 35.23 52.35
C GLU A 145 -29.91 35.09 53.54
N PHE A 146 -29.54 36.23 54.15
CA PHE A 146 -28.62 36.27 55.28
C PHE A 146 -29.40 36.34 56.59
N GLN A 147 -29.61 35.18 57.25
CA GLN A 147 -30.20 35.14 58.59
C GLN A 147 -29.21 35.64 59.64
N ALA A 148 -29.42 36.89 60.09
CA ALA A 148 -28.79 37.41 61.28
C ALA A 148 -29.45 36.80 62.53
N TYR A 149 -28.71 36.02 63.30
CA TYR A 149 -29.14 35.57 64.62
C TYR A 149 -29.20 36.76 65.59
N SER A 150 -30.32 36.88 66.30
CA SER A 150 -30.54 37.87 67.38
C SER A 150 -30.21 37.27 68.74
#